data_AF-A0A0A1WI75-F1
#
_entry.id   AF-A0A0A1WI75-F1
#
_cell.length_a   1.000
_cell.length_b   1.000
_cell.length_c   1.000
_cell.angle_alpha   90.00
_cell.angle_beta   90.00
_cell.angle_gamma   90.00
#
_symmetry.space_group_name_H-M   'P 1'
#
loop_
_entity.id
_entity.type
_entity.pdbx_description
1 polymer ?
#
loop_
_entity_poly.entity_id
_entity_poly.type
_entity_poly.pdbx_seq_one_letter_code
_entity_poly.pdbx_strand_id
1 'polypeptide(L)'
;MSSLECSICLDDFKKSKDVYSTDCGHIFHRECLDRCKNNMSNFACPQCRKPNPKSHKLFLNLEDTEKNQAVDQLKAELKMAELKLQEMEKMVQTDEDIETKNKALNSNFELKGIIMKGVSKSDIKTPLIETILMFANIMKVPCERSDIETVFVFDRKFLLRTQNHTDKLSIVVKFTTQEMKDLFLNNKNILSGKGIIIIEYVDLDNNVLFEYAKSSLSANYKHIFCRHNSIFVQKDDGDLLHRICNKNSVDTLKSM
;
A
#
# COMPACT_ATOMS: atom_id res chain seq x y z
N MET A 1 -37.48 4.37 -21.12
CA MET A 1 -36.37 5.23 -21.56
C MET A 1 -35.94 4.74 -22.93
N SER A 2 -35.87 5.64 -23.90
CA SER A 2 -35.57 5.34 -25.31
C SER A 2 -34.16 4.74 -25.43
N SER A 3 -34.04 3.49 -25.86
CA SER A 3 -32.76 2.85 -26.15
C SER A 3 -32.11 3.52 -27.36
N LEU A 4 -30.80 3.78 -27.28
CA LEU A 4 -30.03 4.21 -28.45
C LEU A 4 -29.72 2.94 -29.28
N GLU A 5 -30.33 2.83 -30.46
CA GLU A 5 -30.25 1.66 -31.33
C GLU A 5 -29.76 2.02 -32.73
N CYS A 6 -29.11 1.07 -33.41
CA CYS A 6 -28.68 1.25 -34.79
C CYS A 6 -29.85 1.05 -35.75
N SER A 7 -30.19 2.06 -36.55
CA SER A 7 -31.31 1.98 -37.51
C SER A 7 -31.09 1.02 -38.70
N ILE A 8 -29.91 0.39 -38.81
CA ILE A 8 -29.61 -0.61 -39.84
C ILE A 8 -29.91 -2.04 -39.36
N CYS A 9 -29.47 -2.40 -38.15
CA CYS A 9 -29.65 -3.75 -37.60
C CYS A 9 -30.67 -3.83 -36.46
N LEU A 10 -31.15 -2.68 -35.97
CA LEU A 10 -32.07 -2.52 -34.84
C LEU A 10 -31.51 -3.05 -33.50
N ASP A 11 -30.19 -3.22 -33.40
CA ASP A 11 -29.52 -3.61 -32.15
C ASP A 11 -29.05 -2.40 -31.33
N ASP A 12 -28.98 -2.59 -30.01
CA ASP A 12 -28.47 -1.62 -29.04
C ASP A 12 -26.97 -1.32 -29.25
N PHE A 13 -26.59 -0.04 -29.16
CA PHE A 13 -25.18 0.36 -29.19
C PHE A 13 -24.38 -0.15 -27.99
N LYS A 14 -25.03 -0.49 -26.86
CA LYS A 14 -24.36 -1.06 -25.67
C LYS A 14 -23.59 -2.34 -25.97
N LYS A 15 -24.01 -3.12 -26.95
CA LYS A 15 -23.40 -4.43 -27.28
C LYS A 15 -22.19 -4.32 -28.22
N SER A 16 -21.90 -3.14 -28.77
CA SER A 16 -20.89 -2.96 -29.83
C SER A 16 -19.79 -1.99 -29.42
N LYS A 17 -18.53 -2.38 -29.67
CA LYS A 17 -17.34 -1.59 -29.31
C LYS A 17 -17.07 -0.40 -30.24
N ASP A 18 -17.68 -0.39 -31.43
CA ASP A 18 -17.38 0.57 -32.49
C ASP A 18 -18.66 1.24 -33.01
N VAL A 19 -18.97 2.42 -32.46
CA VAL A 19 -20.09 3.28 -32.85
C VAL A 19 -19.57 4.49 -33.62
N TYR A 20 -20.25 4.87 -34.71
CA TYR A 20 -19.85 5.95 -35.59
C TYR A 20 -21.00 6.93 -35.81
N SER A 21 -20.67 8.22 -35.82
CA SER A 21 -21.58 9.28 -36.24
C SER A 21 -21.20 9.82 -37.60
N THR A 22 -22.21 10.15 -38.40
CA THR A 22 -22.08 10.84 -39.68
C THR A 22 -22.16 12.35 -39.48
N ASP A 23 -21.62 13.12 -40.42
CA ASP A 23 -21.72 14.59 -40.40
C ASP A 23 -23.15 15.14 -40.65
N CYS A 24 -24.13 14.26 -40.91
CA CYS A 24 -25.55 14.57 -40.86
C CYS A 24 -26.20 14.26 -39.50
N GLY A 25 -25.42 13.83 -38.51
CA GLY A 25 -25.88 13.58 -37.13
C GLY A 25 -26.46 12.19 -36.87
N HIS A 26 -26.44 11.28 -37.85
CA HIS A 26 -26.97 9.92 -37.68
C HIS A 26 -25.89 8.94 -37.23
N ILE A 27 -26.27 8.01 -36.34
CA ILE A 27 -25.36 7.13 -35.62
C ILE A 27 -25.61 5.67 -36.03
N PHE A 28 -24.53 4.91 -36.25
CA PHE A 28 -24.57 3.51 -36.69
C PHE A 28 -23.42 2.71 -36.07
N HIS A 29 -23.53 1.37 -36.02
CA HIS A 29 -22.35 0.54 -35.77
C HIS A 29 -21.40 0.64 -36.97
N ARG A 30 -20.10 0.52 -36.70
CA ARG A 30 -19.07 0.53 -37.76
C ARG A 30 -19.34 -0.51 -38.83
N GLU A 31 -19.61 -1.75 -38.43
CA GLU A 31 -19.85 -2.86 -39.36
C GLU A 31 -21.09 -2.61 -40.23
N CYS A 32 -22.16 -2.07 -39.64
CA CYS A 32 -23.38 -1.74 -40.38
C CYS A 32 -23.12 -0.62 -41.41
N LEU A 33 -22.37 0.41 -41.01
CA LEU A 33 -22.02 1.52 -41.88
C LEU A 33 -21.09 1.09 -43.02
N ASP A 34 -20.08 0.27 -42.73
CA ASP A 34 -19.10 -0.22 -43.70
C ASP A 34 -19.77 -1.19 -44.70
N ARG A 35 -20.71 -2.03 -44.24
CA ARG A 35 -21.53 -2.88 -45.13
C ARG A 35 -22.34 -2.04 -46.12
N CYS A 36 -22.97 -0.96 -45.67
CA CYS A 36 -23.71 -0.06 -46.56
C CYS A 36 -22.79 0.63 -47.58
N LYS A 37 -21.59 1.05 -47.17
CA LYS A 37 -20.59 1.65 -48.08
C LYS A 37 -20.12 0.66 -49.15
N ASN A 38 -19.88 -0.60 -48.76
CA ASN A 38 -19.36 -1.61 -49.67
C ASN A 38 -20.42 -2.13 -50.67
N ASN A 39 -21.70 -2.14 -50.28
CA ASN A 39 -22.78 -2.66 -51.11
C ASN A 39 -23.36 -1.64 -52.10
N MET A 40 -23.06 -0.35 -51.94
CA MET A 40 -23.70 0.73 -52.71
C MET A 40 -22.64 1.57 -53.44
N SER A 41 -22.74 1.65 -54.77
CA SER A 41 -21.80 2.42 -55.60
C SER A 41 -21.77 3.91 -55.27
N ASN A 42 -22.90 4.46 -54.81
CA ASN A 42 -23.03 5.82 -54.30
C ASN A 42 -23.56 5.76 -52.86
N PHE A 43 -22.66 5.77 -51.89
CA PHE A 43 -23.04 5.74 -50.47
C PHE A 43 -23.81 7.02 -50.09
N ALA A 44 -24.97 6.81 -49.46
CA ALA A 44 -25.77 7.85 -48.84
C ALA A 44 -26.15 7.42 -47.42
N CYS A 45 -26.38 8.38 -46.53
CA CYS A 45 -26.83 8.10 -45.16
C CYS A 45 -28.10 7.23 -45.19
N PRO A 46 -28.14 6.05 -44.54
CA PRO A 46 -29.33 5.20 -44.55
C PRO A 46 -30.57 5.85 -43.94
N GLN A 47 -30.38 6.85 -43.07
CA GLN A 47 -31.47 7.49 -42.34
C GLN A 47 -32.00 8.76 -43.02
N CYS A 48 -31.14 9.63 -43.55
CA CYS A 48 -31.56 10.89 -44.19
C CYS A 48 -31.18 11.03 -45.67
N ARG A 49 -30.54 10.01 -46.25
CA ARG A 49 -30.10 9.98 -47.66
C ARG A 49 -29.15 11.09 -48.08
N LYS A 50 -28.53 11.83 -47.15
CA LYS A 50 -27.44 12.77 -47.47
C LYS A 50 -26.32 11.99 -48.20
N PRO A 51 -25.82 12.48 -49.35
CA PRO A 51 -24.80 11.78 -50.12
C PRO A 51 -23.43 11.89 -49.44
N ASN A 52 -22.70 10.78 -49.43
CA ASN A 52 -21.32 10.64 -48.96
C ASN A 52 -20.96 11.41 -47.65
N PRO A 53 -21.72 11.24 -46.55
CA PRO A 53 -21.42 11.91 -45.31
C PRO A 53 -20.12 11.37 -44.71
N LYS A 54 -19.26 12.27 -44.20
CA LYS A 54 -18.07 11.85 -43.46
C LYS A 54 -18.50 11.22 -42.13
N SER A 55 -17.80 10.17 -41.73
CA SER A 55 -18.07 9.46 -40.47
C SER A 55 -16.89 9.53 -39.52
N HIS A 56 -17.15 9.72 -38.23
CA HIS A 56 -16.15 9.69 -37.16
C HIS A 56 -16.59 8.78 -36.03
N LYS A 57 -15.62 8.18 -35.33
CA LYS A 57 -15.88 7.27 -34.22
C LYS A 57 -16.40 8.04 -33.01
N LEU A 58 -17.44 7.51 -32.38
CA LEU A 58 -17.95 7.97 -31.09
C LEU A 58 -17.43 7.06 -29.99
N PHE A 59 -17.09 7.66 -28.85
CA PHE A 59 -16.82 6.97 -27.60
C PHE A 59 -18.00 7.23 -26.67
N LEU A 60 -18.96 6.30 -26.64
CA LEU A 60 -20.12 6.40 -25.78
C LEU A 60 -19.77 5.82 -24.41
N ASN A 61 -19.88 6.63 -23.36
CA ASN A 61 -19.74 6.18 -21.98
C ASN A 61 -21.12 5.66 -21.52
N LEU A 62 -21.53 4.51 -22.07
CA LEU A 62 -22.80 3.86 -21.68
C LEU A 62 -22.52 3.08 -20.40
N GLU A 63 -23.03 3.57 -19.28
CA GLU A 63 -22.93 2.87 -18.00
C GLU A 63 -23.55 1.47 -18.13
N ASP A 64 -22.72 0.44 -17.99
CA ASP A 64 -23.15 -0.96 -17.97
C ASP A 64 -24.15 -1.15 -16.83
N THR A 65 -25.43 -1.35 -17.17
CA THR A 65 -26.50 -1.60 -16.19
C THR A 65 -26.25 -2.84 -15.33
N GLU A 66 -25.35 -3.74 -15.74
CA GLU A 66 -24.90 -4.89 -14.93
C GLU A 66 -24.04 -4.49 -13.73
N LYS A 67 -23.28 -3.38 -13.83
CA LYS A 67 -22.53 -2.84 -12.69
C LYS A 67 -23.45 -2.22 -11.67
N ASN A 68 -24.62 -1.69 -12.06
CA ASN A 68 -25.53 -1.05 -11.13
C ASN A 68 -26.15 -2.04 -10.13
N GLN A 69 -26.47 -3.28 -10.50
CA GLN A 69 -26.95 -4.27 -9.52
C GLN A 69 -25.87 -4.68 -8.51
N ALA A 70 -24.63 -4.89 -8.96
CA ALA A 70 -23.51 -5.19 -8.07
C ALA A 70 -23.14 -3.99 -7.18
N VAL A 71 -23.20 -2.78 -7.74
CA VAL A 71 -22.95 -1.52 -7.01
C VAL A 71 -24.08 -1.24 -6.03
N ASP A 72 -25.33 -1.54 -6.35
CA ASP A 72 -26.46 -1.35 -5.44
C ASP A 72 -26.48 -2.41 -4.33
N GLN A 73 -26.05 -3.65 -4.61
CA GLN A 73 -25.77 -4.65 -3.58
C GLN A 73 -24.61 -4.22 -2.68
N LEU A 74 -23.50 -3.75 -3.24
CA LEU A 74 -22.36 -3.23 -2.48
C LEU A 74 -22.72 -1.98 -1.67
N LYS A 75 -23.57 -1.09 -2.20
CA LYS A 75 -24.10 0.07 -1.47
C LYS A 75 -25.02 -0.36 -0.34
N ALA A 76 -25.85 -1.38 -0.54
CA ALA A 76 -26.69 -1.93 0.52
C ALA A 76 -25.83 -2.57 1.61
N GLU A 77 -24.82 -3.36 1.26
CA GLU A 77 -23.85 -3.94 2.19
C GLU A 77 -23.06 -2.88 2.95
N LEU A 78 -22.58 -1.84 2.25
CA LEU A 78 -21.87 -0.72 2.86
C LEU A 78 -22.78 0.01 3.87
N LYS A 79 -24.04 0.29 3.50
CA LYS A 79 -25.00 0.94 4.39
C LYS A 79 -25.36 0.07 5.60
N MET A 80 -25.47 -1.25 5.43
CA MET A 80 -25.67 -2.18 6.54
C MET A 80 -24.45 -2.25 7.47
N ALA A 81 -23.24 -2.22 6.91
CA ALA A 81 -21.99 -2.18 7.68
C ALA A 81 -21.83 -0.85 8.44
N GLU A 82 -22.18 0.28 7.82
CA GLU A 82 -22.20 1.61 8.45
C GLU A 82 -23.21 1.68 9.60
N LEU A 83 -24.41 1.13 9.42
CA LEU A 83 -25.42 1.07 10.49
C LEU A 83 -24.97 0.16 11.63
N LYS A 84 -24.36 -1.00 11.33
CA LYS A 84 -23.76 -1.88 12.35
C LYS A 84 -22.60 -1.20 13.08
N LEU A 85 -21.78 -0.42 12.37
CA LEU A 85 -20.69 0.35 12.97
C LEU A 85 -21.26 1.42 13.90
N GLN A 86 -22.27 2.18 13.46
CA GLN A 86 -22.97 3.15 14.31
C GLN A 86 -23.68 2.50 15.50
N GLU A 87 -24.20 1.29 15.36
CA GLU A 87 -24.83 0.54 16.45
C GLU A 87 -23.78 0.02 17.44
N MET A 88 -22.66 -0.51 16.95
CA MET A 88 -21.49 -0.88 17.75
C MET A 88 -20.88 0.33 18.46
N GLU A 89 -20.81 1.49 17.80
CA GLU A 89 -20.38 2.78 18.37
C GLU A 89 -21.36 3.26 19.45
N LYS A 90 -22.67 3.10 19.24
CA LYS A 90 -23.69 3.42 20.26
C LYS A 90 -23.65 2.48 21.45
N MET A 91 -23.28 1.21 21.26
CA MET A 91 -22.97 0.28 22.36
C MET A 91 -21.65 0.61 23.08
N VAL A 92 -20.84 1.54 22.56
CA VAL A 92 -19.68 2.14 23.26
C VAL A 92 -20.09 3.37 24.09
N GLN A 93 -21.32 3.88 23.94
CA GLN A 93 -21.73 5.16 24.53
C GLN A 93 -22.49 5.05 25.87
N THR A 94 -22.57 3.88 26.48
CA THR A 94 -23.02 3.75 27.88
C THR A 94 -21.86 3.31 28.76
N ASP A 95 -21.30 4.33 29.40
CA ASP A 95 -20.42 4.38 30.57
C ASP A 95 -18.94 3.95 30.43
N GLU A 96 -18.10 4.99 30.46
CA GLU A 96 -16.73 5.09 31.03
C GLU A 96 -15.54 4.32 30.43
N ASP A 97 -15.64 3.74 29.23
CA ASP A 97 -14.48 3.08 28.56
C ASP A 97 -13.90 3.82 27.34
N ILE A 98 -14.14 5.13 27.24
CA ILE A 98 -13.70 5.98 26.10
C ILE A 98 -12.16 6.18 26.05
N GLU A 99 -11.43 5.88 27.13
CA GLU A 99 -9.97 5.88 27.14
C GLU A 99 -9.36 4.56 26.61
N THR A 100 -10.11 3.47 26.66
CA THR A 100 -9.59 2.11 26.37
C THR A 100 -9.71 1.75 24.89
N LYS A 101 -10.69 2.29 24.15
CA LYS A 101 -10.92 1.94 22.72
C LYS A 101 -10.19 2.82 21.69
N ASN A 102 -9.78 4.05 22.04
CA ASN A 102 -8.80 4.80 21.23
C ASN A 102 -7.43 4.09 21.17
N LYS A 103 -7.20 3.13 22.08
CA LYS A 103 -6.03 2.24 22.10
C LYS A 103 -6.10 1.08 21.09
N ALA A 104 -7.30 0.75 20.58
CA ALA A 104 -7.49 -0.37 19.66
C ALA A 104 -7.39 0.03 18.17
N LEU A 105 -7.71 1.29 17.81
CA LEU A 105 -7.34 1.86 16.51
C LEU A 105 -5.97 2.55 16.49
N ASN A 106 -5.39 2.84 17.68
CA ASN A 106 -3.95 3.02 17.87
C ASN A 106 -3.28 1.71 18.35
N SER A 107 -3.80 0.55 17.94
CA SER A 107 -3.03 -0.68 18.11
C SER A 107 -1.82 -0.54 17.21
N ASN A 108 -0.71 -0.11 17.82
CA ASN A 108 0.62 -0.22 17.26
C ASN A 108 0.65 -1.54 16.49
N PHE A 109 0.85 -1.50 15.18
CA PHE A 109 1.47 -2.63 14.50
C PHE A 109 2.87 -2.69 15.12
N GLU A 110 2.95 -3.27 16.30
CA GLU A 110 4.17 -3.45 17.03
C GLU A 110 4.88 -4.56 16.27
N LEU A 111 5.68 -4.14 15.30
CA LEU A 111 6.54 -5.07 14.61
C LEU A 111 7.49 -5.58 15.68
N LYS A 112 7.21 -6.81 16.12
CA LYS A 112 8.05 -7.61 17.01
C LYS A 112 9.31 -8.06 16.27
N GLY A 113 9.89 -7.20 15.45
CA GLY A 113 10.97 -7.54 14.53
C GLY A 113 12.22 -6.71 14.74
N ILE A 114 13.34 -7.30 14.36
CA ILE A 114 14.67 -6.69 14.34
C ILE A 114 15.34 -6.92 12.99
N ILE A 115 16.34 -6.10 12.69
CA ILE A 115 17.27 -6.30 11.57
C ILE A 115 18.66 -6.52 12.14
N MET A 116 19.26 -7.65 11.81
CA MET A 116 20.67 -7.96 12.07
C MET A 116 21.48 -7.64 10.81
N LYS A 117 22.19 -6.51 10.82
CA LYS A 117 23.05 -6.09 9.70
C LYS A 117 24.47 -6.59 9.92
N GLY A 118 25.13 -7.03 8.85
CA GLY A 118 26.56 -7.35 8.90
C GLY A 118 26.88 -8.83 9.15
N VAL A 119 25.89 -9.72 9.03
CA VAL A 119 26.06 -11.16 9.29
C VAL A 119 26.85 -11.81 8.15
N SER A 120 27.99 -12.44 8.46
CA SER A 120 28.82 -13.10 7.46
C SER A 120 28.10 -14.30 6.85
N LYS A 121 28.31 -14.59 5.55
CA LYS A 121 27.71 -15.78 4.92
C LYS A 121 28.16 -17.09 5.55
N SER A 122 29.40 -17.13 6.06
CA SER A 122 29.94 -18.26 6.81
C SER A 122 29.17 -18.57 8.09
N ASP A 123 28.53 -17.57 8.69
CA ASP A 123 27.79 -17.70 9.94
C ASP A 123 26.33 -18.14 9.69
N ILE A 124 25.89 -18.19 8.43
CA ILE A 124 24.54 -18.60 8.04
C ILE A 124 24.41 -20.11 8.13
N LYS A 125 23.45 -20.56 8.92
CA LYS A 125 23.04 -21.95 9.04
C LYS A 125 21.75 -22.22 8.27
N THR A 126 21.55 -23.48 7.88
CA THR A 126 20.30 -23.97 7.29
C THR A 126 19.64 -24.97 8.25
N PRO A 127 18.40 -24.72 8.73
CA PRO A 127 17.54 -23.58 8.38
C PRO A 127 18.01 -22.25 9.00
N LEU A 128 17.62 -21.12 8.40
CA LEU A 128 18.08 -19.78 8.78
C LEU A 128 17.82 -19.44 10.26
N ILE A 129 16.77 -20.04 10.85
CA ILE A 129 16.43 -19.95 12.27
C ILE A 129 17.61 -20.36 13.17
N GLU A 130 18.40 -21.36 12.79
CA GLU A 130 19.57 -21.81 13.56
C GLU A 130 20.65 -20.74 13.68
N THR A 131 20.71 -19.82 12.71
CA THR A 131 21.58 -18.64 12.76
C THR A 131 21.14 -17.71 13.90
N ILE A 132 19.83 -17.50 14.04
CA ILE A 132 19.25 -16.63 15.07
C ILE A 132 19.46 -17.24 16.45
N LEU A 133 19.22 -18.54 16.61
CA LEU A 133 19.45 -19.26 17.87
C LEU A 133 20.93 -19.25 18.27
N MET A 134 21.84 -19.39 17.31
CA MET A 134 23.28 -19.26 17.57
C MET A 134 23.62 -17.87 18.12
N PHE A 135 23.09 -16.81 17.51
CA PHE A 135 23.32 -15.44 18.01
C PHE A 135 22.63 -15.18 19.35
N ALA A 136 21.43 -15.73 19.58
CA ALA A 136 20.76 -15.67 20.86
C ALA A 136 21.61 -16.27 21.98
N ASN A 137 22.22 -17.43 21.74
CA ASN A 137 23.13 -18.08 22.68
C ASN A 137 24.37 -17.22 22.97
N ILE A 138 24.97 -16.60 21.94
CA ILE A 138 26.09 -15.65 22.11
C ILE A 138 25.67 -14.44 22.95
N MET A 139 24.45 -13.95 22.73
CA MET A 139 23.85 -12.83 23.46
C MET A 139 23.35 -13.21 24.86
N LYS A 140 23.37 -14.50 25.23
CA LYS A 140 22.76 -15.06 26.45
C LYS A 140 21.26 -14.74 26.57
N VAL A 141 20.57 -14.67 25.43
CA VAL A 141 19.12 -14.48 25.35
C VAL A 141 18.45 -15.85 25.27
N PRO A 142 17.48 -16.17 26.15
CA PRO A 142 16.75 -17.44 26.12
C PRO A 142 15.75 -17.42 24.96
N CYS A 143 16.21 -17.71 23.75
CA CYS A 143 15.39 -17.77 22.54
C CYS A 143 15.22 -19.22 22.08
N GLU A 144 13.98 -19.63 21.87
CA GLU A 144 13.61 -20.92 21.30
C GLU A 144 13.05 -20.76 19.87
N ARG A 145 12.81 -21.89 19.19
CA ARG A 145 12.23 -21.86 17.83
C ARG A 145 10.80 -21.30 17.80
N SER A 146 10.02 -21.53 18.86
CA SER A 146 8.66 -21.01 19.04
C SER A 146 8.61 -19.50 19.22
N ASP A 147 9.72 -18.86 19.59
CA ASP A 147 9.80 -17.41 19.76
C ASP A 147 9.97 -16.68 18.43
N ILE A 148 10.27 -17.41 17.36
CA ILE A 148 10.60 -16.86 16.05
C ILE A 148 9.42 -17.13 15.10
N GLU A 149 8.75 -16.06 14.68
CA GLU A 149 7.64 -16.13 13.73
C GLU A 149 8.15 -16.25 12.29
N THR A 150 9.08 -15.39 11.88
CA THR A 150 9.66 -15.43 10.53
C THR A 150 11.11 -14.96 10.53
N VAL A 151 11.92 -15.53 9.64
CA VAL A 151 13.31 -15.10 9.39
C VAL A 151 13.58 -15.12 7.91
N PHE A 152 14.13 -14.04 7.37
CA PHE A 152 14.54 -13.98 5.97
C PHE A 152 15.76 -13.08 5.78
N VAL A 153 16.54 -13.37 4.73
CA VAL A 153 17.66 -12.52 4.32
C VAL A 153 17.12 -11.35 3.51
N PHE A 154 17.56 -10.15 3.86
CA PHE A 154 17.24 -8.90 3.18
C PHE A 154 18.50 -8.35 2.51
N ASP A 155 18.64 -8.54 1.20
CA ASP A 155 19.74 -8.02 0.40
C ASP A 155 19.27 -6.76 -0.36
N ARG A 156 19.64 -5.56 0.11
CA ARG A 156 19.48 -4.34 -0.71
C ARG A 156 20.56 -4.32 -1.79
N LYS A 157 20.46 -5.18 -2.80
CA LYS A 157 21.04 -4.89 -4.12
C LYS A 157 20.13 -3.94 -4.88
N PHE A 158 19.93 -2.75 -4.32
CA PHE A 158 19.21 -1.70 -5.01
C PHE A 158 20.23 -0.92 -5.85
N LEU A 159 20.31 -1.31 -7.13
CA LEU A 159 20.62 -0.45 -8.26
C LEU A 159 21.77 0.56 -8.04
N LEU A 160 22.94 0.23 -8.62
CA LEU A 160 24.08 1.09 -8.99
C LEU A 160 25.39 0.89 -8.20
N ARG A 161 26.43 0.58 -8.99
CA ARG A 161 27.88 0.76 -8.77
C ARG A 161 28.66 -0.37 -8.08
N THR A 162 29.43 -1.05 -8.95
CA THR A 162 30.79 -1.59 -8.76
C THR A 162 31.05 -2.46 -7.53
N GLN A 163 31.21 -3.77 -7.81
CA GLN A 163 32.09 -4.72 -7.12
C GLN A 163 32.58 -4.30 -5.73
N ASN A 164 31.77 -4.58 -4.71
CA ASN A 164 32.28 -5.00 -3.43
C ASN A 164 31.46 -6.22 -3.03
N HIS A 165 32.05 -7.41 -3.17
CA HIS A 165 31.54 -8.63 -2.54
C HIS A 165 31.65 -8.44 -1.02
N THR A 166 30.77 -7.63 -0.42
CA THR A 166 30.64 -7.66 1.03
C THR A 166 30.03 -9.02 1.35
N ASP A 167 30.81 -9.91 1.97
CA ASP A 167 30.32 -11.22 2.41
C ASP A 167 29.34 -11.14 3.59
N LYS A 168 28.73 -9.96 3.76
CA LYS A 168 27.89 -9.55 4.86
C LYS A 168 26.46 -9.38 4.35
N LEU A 169 25.52 -9.97 5.07
CA LEU A 169 24.10 -9.96 4.79
C LEU A 169 23.35 -9.16 5.86
N SER A 170 22.14 -8.72 5.52
CA SER A 170 21.17 -8.28 6.53
C SER A 170 20.10 -9.35 6.69
N ILE A 171 19.76 -9.68 7.93
CA ILE A 171 18.72 -10.66 8.25
C ILE A 171 17.61 -9.94 9.00
N VAL A 172 16.38 -10.16 8.58
CA VAL A 172 15.19 -9.71 9.30
C VAL A 172 14.66 -10.88 10.11
N VAL A 173 14.36 -10.61 11.38
CA VAL A 173 13.79 -11.58 12.32
C VAL A 173 12.51 -10.97 12.86
N LYS A 174 11.41 -11.71 12.82
CA LYS A 174 10.15 -11.37 13.50
C LYS A 174 9.92 -12.39 14.61
N PHE A 175 9.64 -11.90 15.80
CA PHE A 175 9.37 -12.68 17.00
C PHE A 175 7.88 -12.78 17.28
N THR A 176 7.48 -13.82 18.01
CA THR A 176 6.09 -14.02 18.43
C THR A 176 5.68 -13.07 19.56
N THR A 177 6.64 -12.65 20.40
CA THR A 177 6.41 -11.73 21.54
C THR A 177 7.27 -10.47 21.43
N GLN A 178 6.78 -9.38 22.02
CA GLN A 178 7.52 -8.11 22.10
C GLN A 178 8.69 -8.21 23.07
N GLU A 179 8.53 -8.96 24.17
CA GLU A 179 9.59 -9.20 25.15
C GLU A 179 10.85 -9.79 24.51
N MET A 180 10.67 -10.71 23.56
CA MET A 180 11.79 -11.30 22.82
C MET A 180 12.53 -10.27 21.97
N LYS A 181 11.81 -9.39 21.27
CA LYS A 181 12.43 -8.26 20.55
C LYS A 181 13.25 -7.39 21.50
N ASP A 182 12.69 -7.04 22.65
CA ASP A 182 13.34 -6.15 23.62
C ASP A 182 14.60 -6.79 24.22
N LEU A 183 14.58 -8.10 24.49
CA LEU A 183 15.77 -8.85 24.91
C LEU A 183 16.90 -8.76 23.89
N PHE A 184 16.61 -8.91 22.59
CA PHE A 184 17.62 -8.75 21.54
C PHE A 184 18.14 -7.32 21.44
N LEU A 185 17.26 -6.32 21.53
CA LEU A 185 17.66 -4.90 21.43
C LEU A 185 18.48 -4.44 22.64
N ASN A 186 18.16 -4.91 23.84
CA ASN A 186 18.88 -4.58 25.07
C ASN A 186 20.29 -5.20 25.08
N ASN A 187 20.47 -6.35 24.43
CA ASN A 187 21.75 -7.06 24.35
C ASN A 187 22.52 -6.80 23.03
N LYS A 188 22.09 -5.83 22.21
CA LYS A 188 22.64 -5.58 20.86
C LYS A 188 24.15 -5.31 20.81
N ASN A 189 24.72 -4.74 21.88
CA ASN A 189 26.13 -4.37 21.94
C ASN A 189 27.05 -5.60 21.97
N ILE A 190 26.56 -6.77 22.40
CA ILE A 190 27.34 -8.01 22.47
C ILE A 190 27.82 -8.45 21.08
N LEU A 191 26.98 -8.27 20.06
CA LEU A 191 27.31 -8.64 18.68
C LEU A 191 28.07 -7.54 17.92
N SER A 192 28.15 -6.33 18.48
CA SER A 192 28.89 -5.22 17.85
C SER A 192 30.38 -5.55 17.70
N GLY A 193 30.96 -6.33 18.63
CA GLY A 193 32.33 -6.83 18.52
C GLY A 193 32.57 -7.81 17.35
N LYS A 194 31.50 -8.44 16.83
CA LYS A 194 31.53 -9.26 15.61
C LYS A 194 31.21 -8.45 14.34
N GLY A 195 31.05 -7.13 14.45
CA GLY A 195 30.65 -6.27 13.34
C GLY A 195 29.20 -6.45 12.91
N ILE A 196 28.36 -7.00 13.80
CA ILE A 196 26.92 -7.18 13.58
C ILE A 196 26.17 -6.10 14.36
N ILE A 197 25.28 -5.38 13.67
CA ILE A 197 24.49 -4.31 14.24
C ILE A 197 23.03 -4.75 14.27
N ILE A 198 22.42 -4.77 15.46
CA ILE A 198 21.00 -5.03 15.63
C ILE A 198 20.26 -3.69 15.73
N ILE A 199 19.27 -3.51 14.87
CA ILE A 199 18.34 -2.38 14.92
C ILE A 199 16.91 -2.88 14.94
N GLU A 200 16.00 -2.02 15.39
CA GLU A 200 14.57 -2.27 15.30
C GLU A 200 14.13 -2.38 13.83
N TYR A 201 13.27 -3.36 13.52
CA TYR A 201 12.63 -3.44 12.22
C TYR A 201 11.51 -2.39 12.15
N VAL A 202 11.66 -1.47 11.20
CA VAL A 202 10.67 -0.44 10.88
C VAL A 202 10.04 -0.86 9.56
N ASP A 203 8.71 -0.90 9.49
CA ASP A 203 8.01 -1.21 8.23
C ASP A 203 8.33 -0.17 7.14
N LEU A 204 7.98 -0.50 5.90
CA LEU A 204 8.25 0.35 4.74
C LEU A 204 7.62 1.74 4.91
N ASP A 205 6.41 1.83 5.46
CA ASP A 205 5.66 3.07 5.59
C ASP A 205 6.26 3.99 6.67
N ASN A 206 6.63 3.43 7.82
CA ASN A 206 7.35 4.13 8.87
C ASN A 206 8.77 4.48 8.44
N ASN A 207 9.43 3.67 7.60
CA ASN A 207 10.71 4.03 7.02
C ASN A 207 10.56 5.22 6.05
N VAL A 208 9.52 5.24 5.21
CA VAL A 208 9.22 6.39 4.34
C VAL A 208 8.92 7.64 5.17
N LEU A 209 8.14 7.52 6.25
CA LEU A 209 7.83 8.63 7.14
C LEU A 209 9.08 9.11 7.91
N PHE A 210 9.96 8.19 8.31
CA PHE A 210 11.21 8.51 8.99
C PHE A 210 12.20 9.24 8.08
N GLU A 211 12.36 8.77 6.84
CA GLU A 211 13.18 9.47 5.84
C GLU A 211 12.59 10.85 5.51
N TYR A 212 11.27 10.96 5.43
CA TYR A 212 10.59 12.25 5.26
C TYR A 212 10.85 13.19 6.43
N ALA A 213 10.75 12.70 7.67
CA ALA A 213 11.04 13.46 8.87
C ALA A 213 12.51 13.90 8.93
N LYS A 214 13.46 13.01 8.64
CA LYS A 214 14.89 13.36 8.55
C LYS A 214 15.16 14.42 7.50
N SER A 215 14.62 14.26 6.29
CA SER A 215 14.82 15.23 5.22
C SER A 215 14.20 16.59 5.54
N SER A 216 13.11 16.63 6.31
CA SER A 216 12.35 17.86 6.55
C SER A 216 12.72 18.58 7.84
N LEU A 217 13.16 17.86 8.87
CA LEU A 217 13.36 18.38 10.22
C LEU A 217 14.84 18.41 10.66
N SER A 218 15.76 17.77 9.94
CA SER A 218 17.19 17.75 10.31
C SER A 218 17.87 19.11 10.38
N ALA A 219 17.26 20.15 9.79
CA ALA A 219 17.74 21.52 9.92
C ALA A 219 17.47 22.12 11.32
N ASN A 220 16.36 21.75 11.96
CA ASN A 220 15.91 22.34 13.21
C ASN A 220 15.97 21.38 14.40
N TYR A 221 16.05 20.07 14.17
CA TYR A 221 16.01 19.03 15.20
C TYR A 221 17.28 18.20 15.19
N LYS A 222 18.00 18.18 16.32
CA LYS A 222 19.27 17.47 16.49
C LYS A 222 19.09 15.96 16.53
N HIS A 223 18.02 15.47 17.15
CA HIS A 223 17.78 14.02 17.29
C HIS A 223 16.49 13.62 16.58
N ILE A 224 16.63 12.76 15.57
CA ILE A 224 15.51 12.15 14.85
C ILE A 224 15.75 10.64 14.84
N PHE A 225 14.96 9.89 15.60
CA PHE A 225 15.16 8.45 15.78
C PHE A 225 13.83 7.69 15.85
N CYS A 226 13.87 6.40 15.49
CA CYS A 226 12.74 5.50 15.67
C CYS A 226 12.91 4.70 16.96
N ARG A 227 11.82 4.52 17.70
CA ARG A 227 11.72 3.61 18.84
C ARG A 227 10.30 3.05 18.93
N HIS A 228 10.14 1.74 19.10
CA HIS A 228 8.82 1.08 19.19
C HIS A 228 7.91 1.40 17.99
N ASN A 229 8.46 1.30 16.77
CA ASN A 229 7.78 1.68 15.52
C ASN A 229 7.16 3.09 15.53
N SER A 230 7.69 3.97 16.36
CA SER A 230 7.28 5.37 16.48
C SER A 230 8.48 6.25 16.22
N ILE A 231 8.29 7.26 15.40
CA ILE A 231 9.33 8.23 15.11
C ILE A 231 9.29 9.30 16.18
N PHE A 232 10.46 9.65 16.70
CA PHE A 232 10.63 10.70 17.70
C PHE A 232 11.59 11.75 17.20
N VAL A 233 11.28 13.00 17.52
CA VAL A 233 12.15 14.14 17.26
C VAL A 233 12.34 14.98 18.51
N GLN A 234 13.58 15.45 18.69
CA GLN A 234 13.97 16.30 19.79
C GLN A 234 14.87 17.40 19.25
N LYS A 235 14.60 18.63 19.66
CA LYS A 235 15.24 19.83 19.13
C LYS A 235 16.68 19.92 19.62
N ASP A 236 16.88 20.01 20.93
CA ASP A 236 18.19 19.94 21.59
C ASP A 236 18.22 18.94 22.77
N ASP A 237 19.42 18.70 23.31
CA ASP A 237 19.61 17.80 24.45
C ASP A 237 18.87 18.34 25.69
N GLY A 238 17.79 17.66 26.10
CA GLY A 238 16.96 18.03 27.25
C GLY A 238 15.58 18.60 26.88
N ASP A 239 15.31 18.84 25.60
CA ASP A 239 14.00 19.30 25.13
C ASP A 239 12.94 18.19 25.13
N LEU A 240 11.67 18.60 25.02
CA LEU A 240 10.54 17.70 24.91
C LEU A 240 10.66 16.79 23.68
N LEU A 241 10.43 15.49 23.91
CA LEU A 241 10.44 14.48 22.87
C LEU A 241 9.08 14.50 22.15
N HIS A 242 9.08 14.83 20.86
CA HIS A 242 7.86 14.85 20.05
C HIS A 242 7.71 13.54 19.28
N ARG A 243 6.56 12.87 19.41
CA ARG A 243 6.22 11.70 18.60
C ARG A 243 5.63 12.14 17.26
N ILE A 244 6.13 11.57 16.17
CA ILE A 244 5.62 11.76 14.81
C ILE A 244 4.76 10.54 14.45
N CYS A 245 3.50 10.80 14.15
CA CYS A 245 2.50 9.76 13.85
C CYS A 245 2.14 9.72 12.35
N ASN A 246 2.36 10.81 11.61
CA ASN A 246 2.04 10.92 10.18
C ASN A 246 2.80 12.11 9.53
N LYS A 247 2.68 12.27 8.20
CA LYS A 247 3.31 13.38 7.46
C LYS A 247 2.86 14.76 7.94
N ASN A 248 1.59 14.91 8.30
CA ASN A 248 1.06 16.20 8.78
C ASN A 248 1.73 16.64 10.10
N SER A 249 2.06 15.68 10.99
CA SER A 249 2.85 15.97 12.20
C SER A 249 4.24 16.51 11.85
N VAL A 250 4.88 15.99 10.79
CA VAL A 250 6.18 16.48 10.30
C VAL A 250 6.03 17.91 9.77
N ASP A 251 5.01 18.16 8.95
CA ASP A 251 4.80 19.47 8.32
C ASP A 251 4.47 20.56 9.35
N THR A 252 3.74 20.20 10.41
CA THR A 252 3.47 21.10 11.55
C THR A 252 4.73 21.45 12.32
N LEU A 253 5.61 20.46 12.56
CA LEU A 253 6.89 20.70 13.26
C LEU A 253 7.90 21.44 12.37
N LYS A 254 7.74 21.38 11.05
CA LYS A 254 8.57 22.12 10.09
C LYS A 254 8.18 23.61 10.02
N SER A 255 6.91 23.93 10.28
CA SER A 255 6.40 25.30 10.26
C SER A 255 6.53 26.04 11.60
N MET A 256 6.98 25.33 12.65
CA MET A 256 7.38 25.88 13.96
C MET A 256 8.85 26.31 13.97
#